data_AF-A0ABD5WZP3-F1
#
_entry.id   AF-A0ABD5WZP3-F1
#
_cell.length_a   1.000
_cell.length_b   1.000
_cell.length_c   1.000
_cell.angle_alpha   90.00
_cell.angle_beta   90.00
_cell.angle_gamma   90.00
#
_symmetry.space_group_name_H-M   'P 1'
#
loop_
_entity.id
_entity.type
_entity.pdbx_description
1 polymer ?
#
loop_
_entity_poly.entity_id
_entity_poly.type
_entity_poly.pdbx_seq_one_letter_code
_entity_poly.pdbx_strand_id
1 'polypeptide(L)' 'MRSDPYQAGSVRVFECRECSARVEASHSPGTCSDCGGDLQDISVPRE' A
#
# COMPACT_ATOMS: atom_id res chain seq x y z
N MET A 1 -8.39 -27.42 -12.11
CA MET A 1 -8.61 -26.10 -11.50
C MET A 1 -7.29 -25.35 -11.57
N ARG A 2 -7.13 -24.45 -12.55
CA ARG A 2 -5.95 -23.58 -12.62
C ARG A 2 -6.30 -22.38 -11.74
N SER A 3 -5.72 -22.31 -10.54
CA SER A 3 -5.84 -21.13 -9.70
C SER A 3 -4.98 -20.06 -10.35
N ASP A 4 -5.60 -19.17 -11.13
CA ASP A 4 -4.93 -18.00 -11.68
C ASP A 4 -4.31 -17.19 -10.52
N PRO A 5 -2.97 -17.09 -10.41
CA PRO A 5 -2.32 -16.37 -9.30
C PRO A 5 -2.51 -14.85 -9.39
N TYR A 6 -3.26 -14.37 -10.39
CA TYR A 6 -3.42 -12.96 -10.73
C TYR A 6 -4.82 -12.41 -10.41
N GLN A 7 -5.69 -13.19 -9.75
CA GLN A 7 -7.10 -12.83 -9.54
C GLN A 7 -7.43 -12.20 -8.15
N ALA A 8 -6.46 -11.91 -7.29
CA ALA A 8 -6.73 -11.29 -5.99
C ALA A 8 -6.15 -9.87 -5.95
N GLY A 9 -6.97 -8.89 -5.57
CA GLY A 9 -6.65 -7.46 -5.60
C GLY A 9 -5.23 -7.14 -5.14
N SER A 10 -4.48 -6.46 -6.00
CA SER A 10 -3.08 -6.10 -5.80
C SER A 10 -2.97 -5.33 -4.48
N VAL A 11 -2.53 -6.01 -3.42
CA VAL A 11 -2.25 -5.35 -2.14
C VAL A 11 -1.13 -4.35 -2.42
N ARG A 12 -1.44 -3.07 -2.24
CA ARG A 12 -0.47 -2.00 -2.37
C ARG A 12 0.12 -1.71 -1.01
N VAL A 13 1.41 -1.44 -1.00
CA VAL A 13 2.14 -1.05 0.20
C VAL A 13 2.27 0.46 0.18
N PHE A 14 1.78 1.11 1.22
CA PHE A 14 1.89 2.55 1.40
C PHE A 14 2.82 2.84 2.58
N GLU A 15 3.70 3.83 2.45
CA GLU A 15 4.59 4.28 3.51
C GLU A 15 4.28 5.72 3.90
N CYS A 16 4.20 6.00 5.19
CA CYS A 16 3.95 7.35 5.69
C CYS A 16 5.22 8.18 5.61
N ARG A 17 5.11 9.39 5.05
CA ARG A 17 6.25 10.29 4.91
C ARG A 17 6.70 10.94 6.22
N GLU A 18 5.82 10.94 7.23
CA GLU A 18 6.07 11.59 8.52
C GLU A 18 6.65 10.62 9.56
N CYS A 19 6.01 9.46 9.74
CA CYS A 19 6.40 8.47 10.76
C CYS A 19 7.02 7.18 10.20
N SER A 20 7.13 7.06 8.87
CA SER A 20 7.65 5.86 8.19
C SER A 20 6.83 4.58 8.45
N ALA A 21 5.59 4.71 8.92
CA ALA A 21 4.69 3.57 9.09
C ALA A 21 4.28 2.98 7.75
N ARG A 22 4.27 1.64 7.64
CA ARG A 22 3.88 0.91 6.44
C ARG A 22 2.49 0.33 6.59
N VAL A 23 1.65 0.53 5.59
CA VAL A 23 0.26 0.11 5.55
C VAL A 23 0.03 -0.68 4.27
N GLU A 24 -0.43 -1.92 4.41
CA GLU A 24 -0.82 -2.76 3.28
C GLU A 24 -2.32 -2.62 3.05
N ALA A 25 -2.70 -2.08 1.90
CA ALA A 25 -4.10 -1.86 1.56
C ALA A 25 -4.35 -2.10 0.07
N SER A 26 -5.52 -2.65 -0.26
CA SER A 26 -5.91 -2.85 -1.66
C SER A 26 -6.21 -1.53 -2.38
N HIS A 27 -6.49 -0.46 -1.63
CA HIS A 27 -6.79 0.89 -2.12
C HIS A 27 -5.99 1.92 -1.32
N SER A 28 -5.72 3.08 -1.91
CA SER A 28 -4.99 4.17 -1.25
C SER A 28 -5.79 4.73 -0.06
N PRO A 29 -5.32 4.55 1.19
CA PRO A 29 -5.98 5.09 2.37
C PRO A 29 -5.88 6.62 2.49
N GLY A 30 -4.99 7.28 1.72
CA GLY A 30 -4.82 8.73 1.71
C GLY A 30 -4.00 9.27 2.89
N THR A 31 -4.30 8.83 4.11
CA THR A 31 -3.65 9.31 5.35
C THR A 31 -3.29 8.18 6.31
N CYS A 32 -2.19 8.35 7.04
CA CYS A 32 -1.69 7.40 8.02
C CYS A 32 -2.56 7.37 9.27
N SER A 33 -3.01 6.19 9.69
CA SER A 33 -3.83 6.02 10.89
C SER A 33 -3.08 6.26 12.20
N ASP A 34 -1.75 6.26 12.17
CA ASP A 34 -0.90 6.38 13.37
C ASP A 34 -0.60 7.84 13.71
N CYS A 35 -0.23 8.64 12.71
CA CYS A 35 0.18 10.04 12.89
C CYS A 35 -0.68 11.06 12.13
N GLY A 36 -1.58 10.61 11.24
CA GLY A 36 -2.38 11.48 10.37
C GLY A 36 -1.64 12.04 9.15
N GLY A 37 -0.37 11.68 8.95
CA GLY A 37 0.45 12.16 7.84
C GLY A 37 0.11 11.53 6.49
N ASP A 38 0.66 12.07 5.41
CA ASP A 38 0.42 11.57 4.05
C ASP A 38 1.07 10.20 3.82
N LEU A 39 0.29 9.31 3.19
CA LEU A 39 0.75 7.98 2.78
C LEU A 39 1.14 7.97 1.30
N GLN A 40 2.36 7.50 1.01
CA GLN A 40 2.88 7.35 -0.35
C GLN A 40 2.85 5.88 -0.78
N ASP A 41 2.32 5.62 -1.98
CA ASP A 41 2.37 4.29 -2.57
C ASP A 41 3.81 3.90 -2.91
N ILE A 42 4.32 2.88 -2.23
CA ILE A 42 5.63 2.27 -2.47
C ILE A 42 5.48 0.85 -3.05
N SER A 43 4.26 0.44 -3.44
CA SER A 43 4.01 -0.90 -3.98
C SER A 43 4.64 -1.13 -5.35
N VAL A 44 4.98 -0.05 -6.06
CA VAL A 44 5.51 -0.11 -7.41
C VAL A 44 7.00 0.26 -7.36
N PRO A 45 7.92 -0.71 -7.51
CA PRO A 45 9.33 -0.38 -7.65
C PRO A 45 9.54 0.44 -8.94
N ARG A 46 10.16 1.62 -8.83
CA ARG A 46 10.67 2.33 -10.01
C ARG A 46 11.96 1.66 -10.43
N GLU A 47 12.00 1.12 -11.65
CA GLU A 47 13.23 0.64 -12.31
C GLU A 47 14.12 1.81 -12.75
#